data_AF-A0AA40DJN0-F1
#
_entry.id   AF-A0AA40DJN0-F1
#
_cell.length_a   1.000
_cell.length_b   1.000
_cell.length_c   1.000
_cell.angle_alpha   90.00
_cell.angle_beta   90.00
_cell.angle_gamma   90.00
#
_symmetry.space_group_name_H-M   'P 1'
#
loop_
_entity.id
_entity.type
_entity.pdbx_description
1 polymer ?
#
loop_
_entity_poly.entity_id
_entity_poly.type
_entity_poly.pdbx_seq_one_letter_code
_entity_poly.pdbx_strand_id
1 'polypeptide(L)' 'LNEEDLAIKTEFDKALAAEEIQYCLRCKEQWFDVEPKADGVCKRCYDKNDKKRQDEPFFFSAENKLDFGSIPDDLPRL' A
#
# COMPACT_ATOMS: atom_id res chain seq x y z
N LEU A 1 -25.94 24.67 0.95
CA LEU A 1 -25.50 23.86 2.10
C LEU A 1 -25.92 24.59 3.36
N ASN A 2 -26.57 23.88 4.28
CA ASN A 2 -26.80 24.41 5.63
C ASN A 2 -25.49 24.30 6.46
N GLU A 3 -25.51 24.77 7.70
CA GLU A 3 -24.32 24.76 8.58
C GLU A 3 -23.86 23.33 8.92
N GLU A 4 -24.79 22.38 9.02
CA GLU A 4 -24.49 20.96 9.29
C GLU A 4 -23.75 20.32 8.11
N ASP A 5 -24.19 20.57 6.88
CA ASP A 5 -23.54 20.09 5.66
C ASP A 5 -22.10 20.62 5.54
N LEU A 6 -21.89 21.89 5.93
CA LEU A 6 -20.57 22.54 5.91
C LEU A 6 -19.63 21.92 6.95
N ALA A 7 -20.15 21.59 8.13
CA ALA A 7 -19.38 20.91 9.17
C ALA A 7 -18.95 19.50 8.71
N ILE A 8 -19.88 18.71 8.17
CA ILE A 8 -19.61 17.37 7.62
C ILE A 8 -18.55 17.44 6.53
N LYS A 9 -18.69 18.37 5.58
CA LYS A 9 -17.72 18.56 4.50
C LYS A 9 -16.32 18.89 5.04
N THR A 10 -16.24 19.77 6.03
CA THR A 10 -14.96 20.19 6.62
C THR A 10 -14.26 19.03 7.32
N GLU A 11 -15.01 18.20 8.05
CA GLU A 11 -14.48 17.01 8.69
C GLU A 11 -13.98 15.99 7.67
N PHE A 12 -14.77 15.74 6.62
CA PHE A 12 -14.40 14.85 5.52
C PHE A 12 -13.13 15.32 4.81
N ASP A 13 -13.07 16.60 4.43
CA ASP A 13 -11.90 17.16 3.74
C ASP A 13 -10.63 17.05 4.61
N LYS A 14 -10.77 17.24 5.93
CA LYS A 14 -9.66 17.10 6.87
C LYS A 14 -9.20 15.64 7.00
N ALA A 15 -10.13 14.70 7.06
CA ALA A 15 -9.80 13.27 7.08
C ALA A 15 -9.10 12.87 5.78
N LEU A 16 -9.65 13.26 4.64
CA LEU A 16 -9.09 12.97 3.33
C LEU A 16 -7.70 13.59 3.13
N ALA A 17 -7.46 14.79 3.63
CA ALA A 17 -6.15 15.45 3.56
C ALA A 17 -5.09 14.80 4.47
N ALA A 18 -5.51 14.03 5.47
CA ALA A 18 -4.61 13.29 6.36
C ALA A 18 -4.25 11.89 5.82
N GLU A 19 -5.00 11.38 4.84
CA GLU A 19 -4.71 10.11 4.17
C GLU A 19 -3.50 10.27 3.25
N GLU A 20 -2.49 9.43 3.47
CA GLU A 20 -1.31 9.37 2.62
C GLU A 20 -1.27 8.03 1.89
N ILE A 21 -1.05 8.08 0.58
CA ILE A 21 -0.81 6.88 -0.22
C ILE A 21 0.52 6.26 0.22
N GLN A 22 0.47 5.03 0.73
CA GLN A 22 1.63 4.27 1.16
C GLN A 22 2.03 3.23 0.11
N TYR A 23 3.29 2.81 0.14
CA TYR A 23 3.87 1.89 -0.84
C TYR A 23 4.51 0.67 -0.17
N CYS A 24 4.22 -0.52 -0.71
CA CYS A 24 4.84 -1.77 -0.26
C CYS A 24 6.00 -2.18 -1.18
N LEU A 25 7.20 -2.35 -0.60
CA LEU A 25 8.40 -2.72 -1.35
C LEU A 25 8.33 -4.12 -1.98
N ARG A 26 7.50 -5.03 -1.44
CA ARG A 26 7.42 -6.43 -1.85
C ARG A 26 6.36 -6.67 -2.93
N CYS A 27 5.09 -6.32 -2.70
CA CYS A 27 4.03 -6.48 -3.70
C CYS A 27 3.91 -5.32 -4.68
N LYS A 28 4.65 -4.22 -4.47
CA LYS A 28 4.62 -3.00 -5.31
C LYS A 28 3.27 -2.27 -5.34
N GLU A 29 2.35 -2.60 -4.43
CA GLU A 29 1.09 -1.88 -4.32
C GLU A 29 1.28 -0.52 -3.67
N GLN A 30 0.51 0.43 -4.18
CA GLN A 30 0.49 1.82 -3.74
C GLN A 30 -0.96 2.20 -3.42
N TRP A 31 -1.32 2.31 -2.14
CA TRP A 31 -2.69 2.63 -1.68
C TRP A 31 -2.71 3.18 -0.24
N PHE A 32 -3.84 3.74 0.18
CA PHE A 32 -4.02 4.39 1.50
C PHE A 32 -4.00 3.37 2.66
N ASP A 33 -4.44 2.13 2.42
CA ASP A 33 -4.57 1.07 3.45
C ASP A 33 -3.40 0.08 3.49
N VAL A 34 -2.31 0.37 2.76
CA VAL A 34 -1.16 -0.56 2.64
C VAL A 34 -0.45 -0.74 3.99
N GLU A 35 -0.40 0.32 4.80
CA GLU A 35 0.21 0.35 6.15
C GLU A 35 1.49 -0.51 6.25
N PRO A 36 2.56 -0.15 5.51
CA PRO A 36 3.79 -0.92 5.51
C PRO A 36 4.42 -0.91 6.92
N LYS A 37 4.97 -2.06 7.33
CA LYS A 37 5.75 -2.12 8.57
C LYS A 37 7.09 -1.39 8.40
N ALA A 38 7.89 -1.34 9.47
CA ALA A 38 9.18 -0.64 9.49
C ALA A 38 10.17 -1.09 8.39
N ASP A 39 10.01 -2.30 7.83
CA ASP A 39 10.81 -2.82 6.72
C ASP A 39 10.23 -2.49 5.33
N GLY A 40 9.16 -1.69 5.26
CA GLY A 40 8.48 -1.30 4.02
C GLY A 40 7.58 -2.40 3.44
N VAL A 41 7.25 -3.44 4.21
CA VAL A 41 6.43 -4.57 3.74
C VAL A 41 5.06 -4.55 4.43
N CYS A 42 3.99 -4.60 3.62
CA CYS A 42 2.62 -4.59 4.12
C CYS A 42 2.24 -5.87 4.86
N LYS A 43 1.25 -5.79 5.75
CA LYS A 43 0.73 -6.93 6.51
C LYS A 43 0.32 -8.10 5.60
N ARG A 44 -0.35 -7.83 4.48
CA ARG A 44 -0.78 -8.87 3.53
C ARG A 44 0.39 -9.71 2.99
N CYS A 45 1.54 -9.07 2.75
CA CYS A 45 2.76 -9.76 2.35
C CYS A 45 3.33 -10.62 3.48
N TYR A 46 3.26 -10.17 4.73
CA TYR A 46 3.61 -10.99 5.88
C TYR A 46 2.70 -12.21 6.01
N ASP A 47 1.39 -12.00 6.01
CA ASP A 47 0.40 -13.07 6.21
C ASP A 47 0.53 -14.18 5.15
N LYS A 48 0.82 -13.81 3.90
CA LYS A 48 1.08 -14.79 2.82
C LYS A 48 2.35 -15.62 3.02
N ASN A 49 3.33 -15.09 3.75
CA ASN A 49 4.62 -15.74 3.96
C ASN A 49 4.80 -16.29 5.39
N ASP A 50 3.81 -16.16 6.26
CA ASP A 50 3.89 -16.56 7.66
C ASP A 50 4.11 -18.08 7.82
N LYS A 51 3.63 -18.86 6.84
CA LYS A 51 3.81 -20.33 6.77
C LYS A 51 4.87 -20.77 5.76
N LYS A 52 5.62 -19.83 5.19
CA LYS A 52 6.66 -20.10 4.19
C LYS A 52 7.79 -20.93 4.81
N ARG A 53 8.25 -21.97 4.11
CA ARG A 53 9.46 -22.69 4.53
C ARG A 53 10.71 -21.84 4.30
N GLN A 54 11.81 -22.09 5.02
CA GLN A 54 13.01 -21.25 4.89
C GLN A 54 13.57 -21.24 3.45
N ASP A 55 13.45 -22.35 2.72
CA ASP A 55 13.93 -22.58 1.36
C ASP A 55 13.00 -22.07 0.24
N GLU A 56 11.75 -21.76 0.56
CA GLU A 56 10.76 -21.29 -0.42
C GLU A 56 10.99 -19.79 -0.75
N PRO A 57 10.81 -19.31 -1.99
CA PRO A 57 10.89 -17.88 -2.27
C PRO A 57 9.71 -17.12 -1.65
N PHE A 58 9.86 -15.80 -1.43
CA PHE A 58 8.71 -14.99 -1.01
C PHE A 58 7.63 -15.00 -2.10
N PHE A 59 6.35 -14.97 -1.69
CA PHE A 59 5.24 -15.03 -2.63
C PHE A 59 5.34 -13.96 -3.74
N PHE A 60 5.58 -12.70 -3.38
CA PHE A 60 5.88 -11.63 -4.34
C PHE A 60 7.40 -11.43 -4.41
N SER A 61 8.04 -12.11 -5.35
CA SER A 61 9.48 -11.98 -5.59
C SER A 61 9.86 -12.43 -7.01
N ALA A 62 11.07 -12.05 -7.43
CA ALA A 62 11.59 -12.41 -8.75
C ALA A 62 11.86 -13.92 -8.87
N GLU A 63 12.29 -14.55 -7.77
CA GLU A 63 12.48 -16.00 -7.67
C GLU A 63 11.15 -16.75 -7.86
N ASN A 64 10.05 -16.19 -7.33
CA ASN A 64 8.71 -16.76 -7.50
C ASN A 64 7.99 -16.27 -8.78
N LYS A 65 8.67 -15.57 -9.70
CA LYS A 65 8.09 -15.02 -10.94
C LYS A 65 6.87 -14.12 -10.71
N LEU A 66 6.82 -13.47 -9.55
CA LEU A 66 5.76 -12.55 -9.12
C LEU A 66 6.34 -11.19 -8.69
N ASP A 67 7.45 -10.80 -9.31
CA ASP A 67 7.96 -9.45 -9.28
C ASP A 67 7.53 -8.73 -10.56
N PHE A 68 6.74 -7.67 -10.39
CA PHE A 68 6.24 -6.85 -11.48
C PHE A 68 7.29 -5.86 -12.00
N GLY A 69 8.47 -5.83 -11.38
CA GLY A 69 9.55 -4.90 -11.69
C GLY A 69 9.29 -3.51 -11.11
N SER A 70 10.09 -2.54 -11.55
CA SER A 70 9.91 -1.13 -11.19
C SER A 70 8.76 -0.53 -11.99
N ILE A 71 7.97 0.33 -11.35
CA ILE A 71 6.98 1.18 -12.02
C ILE A 71 7.74 2.13 -12.96
N PRO A 72 7.44 2.17 -14.28
CA PRO A 72 8.07 3.10 -15.21
C PRO A 72 7.91 4.56 -14.78
N ASP A 73 8.97 5.37 -14.94
CA ASP A 73 8.95 6.80 -14.61
C ASP A 73 7.97 7.61 -15.49
N ASP A 74 7.63 7.06 -16.66
CA ASP A 74 6.70 7.64 -17.65
C ASP A 74 5.22 7.50 -17.25
N LEU A 75 4.91 6.71 -16.21
CA LEU A 75 3.56 6.66 -15.67
C LEU A 75 3.28 7.89 -14.79
N PRO A 76 2.05 8.45 -14.85
CA PRO A 76 1.66 9.52 -13.94
C PRO A 76 1.89 9.08 -12.50
N ARG A 77 2.61 9.89 -11.73
CA ARG A 77 2.70 9.70 -10.28
C ARG A 77 1.32 10.02 -9.70
N LEU A 78 0.76 9.07 -8.96
CA LEU A 78 -0.48 9.22 -8.21
C LEU A 78 -0.31 10.25 -7.08
#